data_AF-A0AA40SZI0-F1
#
_entry.id   AF-A0AA40SZI0-F1
#
_cell.length_a   1.000
_cell.length_b   1.000
_cell.length_c   1.000
_cell.angle_alpha   90.00
_cell.angle_beta   90.00
_cell.angle_gamma   90.00
#
_symmetry.space_group_name_H-M   'P 1'
#
loop_
_entity.id
_entity.type
_entity.pdbx_description
1 polymer ?
#
loop_
_entity_poly.entity_id
_entity_poly.type
_entity_poly.pdbx_seq_one_letter_code
_entity_poly.pdbx_strand_id
1 'polypeptide(L)'
;MLTGGNGVDIFIFEYVSDSLLPNFDVIKDLKIGVDNINAQRAVNAADVVQLGNINALAESQIQGLLNITTFVANKAAIFSLGTGANQQTFLALNDAINGFSASNDAIIEITGFNGNLAKLAIV
;
A
#
# COMPACT_ATOMS: atom_id res chain seq x y z
N MET A 1 -9.52 1.53 9.99
CA MET A 1 -8.42 2.05 10.85
C MET A 1 -7.95 0.94 11.78
N LEU A 2 -6.65 0.66 11.76
CA LEU A 2 -6.04 -0.50 12.41
C LEU A 2 -4.85 -0.06 13.28
N THR A 3 -4.68 -0.73 14.41
CA THR A 3 -3.54 -0.58 15.33
C THR A 3 -3.17 -1.95 15.87
N GLY A 4 -1.89 -2.34 15.75
CA GLY A 4 -1.36 -3.60 16.27
C GLY A 4 -0.86 -3.48 17.72
N GLY A 5 -0.32 -2.31 18.07
CA GLY A 5 0.25 -2.02 19.37
C GLY A 5 1.70 -2.48 19.51
N ASN A 6 1.96 -3.31 20.51
CA ASN A 6 3.30 -3.80 20.82
C ASN A 6 3.40 -5.28 20.46
N GLY A 7 4.41 -5.64 19.69
CA GLY A 7 4.68 -7.04 19.36
C GLY A 7 5.04 -7.17 17.89
N VAL A 8 4.83 -8.38 17.39
CA VAL A 8 4.86 -8.72 15.96
C VAL A 8 3.41 -8.85 15.54
N ASP A 9 2.89 -7.83 14.87
CA ASP A 9 1.50 -7.77 14.47
C ASP A 9 1.33 -8.18 13.00
N ILE A 10 0.15 -8.70 12.66
CA ILE A 10 -0.23 -9.07 11.29
C ILE A 10 -1.50 -8.31 10.92
N PHE A 11 -1.40 -7.42 9.95
CA PHE A 11 -2.55 -6.71 9.37
C PHE A 11 -3.03 -7.49 8.15
N ILE A 12 -4.30 -7.93 8.18
CA ILE A 12 -4.84 -8.90 7.23
C ILE A 12 -5.67 -8.19 6.16
N PHE A 13 -5.33 -8.43 4.90
CA PHE A 13 -6.02 -8.01 3.67
C PHE A 13 -6.09 -9.19 2.69
N GLU A 14 -6.78 -10.26 3.10
CA GLU A 14 -6.92 -11.51 2.33
C GLU A 14 -7.60 -11.28 0.98
N TYR A 15 -8.43 -10.25 0.89
CA TYR A 15 -9.03 -9.80 -0.35
C TYR A 15 -8.62 -8.36 -0.64
N VAL A 16 -8.23 -8.09 -1.88
CA VAL A 16 -7.97 -6.73 -2.35
C VAL A 16 -9.18 -5.79 -2.18
N SER A 17 -10.39 -6.35 -2.14
CA SER A 17 -11.63 -5.63 -1.83
C SER A 17 -11.74 -5.14 -0.38
N ASP A 18 -10.90 -5.62 0.53
CA ASP A 18 -10.94 -5.24 1.94
C ASP A 18 -10.57 -3.77 2.14
N SER A 19 -9.81 -3.18 1.21
CA SER A 19 -9.29 -1.82 1.33
C SER A 19 -9.30 -1.06 0.00
N LEU A 20 -10.46 -0.98 -0.66
CA LEU A 20 -10.61 -0.25 -1.93
C LEU A 20 -10.45 1.26 -1.74
N LEU A 21 -10.09 1.97 -2.83
CA LEU A 21 -9.91 3.44 -2.82
C LEU A 21 -11.04 4.24 -2.13
N PRO A 22 -12.34 3.93 -2.30
CA PRO A 22 -13.40 4.70 -1.63
C PRO A 22 -13.45 4.50 -0.11
N ASN A 23 -12.96 3.37 0.40
CA ASN A 23 -13.09 2.94 1.80
C ASN A 23 -11.77 2.34 2.33
N PHE A 24 -10.64 2.96 1.96
CA PHE A 24 -9.33 2.43 2.31
C PHE A 24 -9.11 2.38 3.83
N ASP A 25 -8.34 1.40 4.27
CA ASP A 25 -7.88 1.28 5.63
C ASP A 25 -6.64 2.12 5.92
N VAL A 26 -6.49 2.44 7.19
CA VAL A 26 -5.38 3.24 7.72
C VAL A 26 -4.72 2.45 8.84
N ILE A 27 -3.44 2.12 8.70
CA ILE A 27 -2.63 1.53 9.77
C ILE A 27 -1.87 2.66 10.46
N LYS A 28 -2.06 2.82 11.77
CA LYS A 28 -1.49 3.96 12.52
C LYS A 28 -0.12 3.71 13.14
N ASP A 29 0.29 2.46 13.28
CA ASP A 29 1.47 2.08 14.08
C ASP A 29 2.35 1.00 13.43
N LEU A 30 2.29 0.85 12.10
CA LEU A 30 3.08 -0.13 11.36
C LEU A 30 4.59 0.00 11.65
N LYS A 31 5.20 -1.07 12.16
CA LYS A 31 6.65 -1.20 12.40
C LYS A 31 7.28 -2.14 11.38
N ILE A 32 7.78 -1.59 10.28
CA ILE A 32 8.38 -2.37 9.19
C ILE A 32 9.65 -3.11 9.66
N GLY A 33 9.72 -4.40 9.35
CA GLY A 33 10.75 -5.32 9.83
C GLY A 33 10.40 -5.99 11.16
N VAL A 34 9.24 -5.66 11.73
CA VAL A 34 8.64 -6.33 12.89
C VAL A 34 7.25 -6.84 12.51
N ASP A 35 6.37 -5.94 12.10
CA ASP A 35 5.01 -6.25 11.68
C ASP A 35 4.96 -6.74 10.22
N ASN A 36 3.88 -7.43 9.89
CA ASN A 36 3.63 -7.99 8.57
C ASN A 36 2.28 -7.55 8.00
N ILE A 37 2.23 -7.39 6.68
CA ILE A 37 0.98 -7.30 5.93
C ILE A 37 0.70 -8.69 5.38
N ASN A 38 -0.43 -9.29 5.75
CA ASN A 38 -0.90 -10.53 5.14
C ASN A 38 -1.84 -10.16 3.99
N ALA A 39 -1.47 -10.49 2.76
CA ALA A 39 -2.23 -10.13 1.57
C ALA A 39 -2.68 -11.40 0.82
N GLN A 40 -3.60 -11.25 -0.14
CA GLN A 40 -4.00 -12.35 -1.02
C GLN A 40 -2.80 -13.08 -1.67
N ARG A 41 -1.72 -12.35 -1.93
CA ARG A 41 -0.47 -12.87 -2.47
C ARG A 41 0.73 -12.23 -1.78
N ALA A 42 1.66 -13.07 -1.37
CA ALA A 42 2.98 -12.64 -0.93
C ALA A 42 3.70 -11.84 -2.04
N VAL A 43 4.33 -10.74 -1.65
CA VAL A 43 5.17 -9.91 -2.52
C VAL A 43 6.54 -9.78 -1.85
N ASN A 44 7.59 -10.16 -2.57
CA ASN A 44 8.95 -9.96 -2.05
C ASN A 44 9.19 -8.47 -1.81
N ALA A 45 9.82 -8.12 -0.69
CA ALA A 45 10.13 -6.73 -0.36
C ALA A 45 10.91 -6.00 -1.47
N ALA A 46 11.78 -6.73 -2.20
CA ALA A 46 12.54 -6.20 -3.33
C ALA A 46 11.69 -5.89 -4.57
N ASP A 47 10.49 -6.48 -4.68
CA ASP A 47 9.55 -6.26 -5.77
C ASP A 47 8.52 -5.17 -5.45
N VAL A 48 8.53 -4.61 -4.24
CA VAL A 48 7.68 -3.48 -3.87
C VAL A 48 8.30 -2.20 -4.43
N VAL A 49 7.66 -1.62 -5.44
CA VAL A 49 8.17 -0.41 -6.08
C VAL A 49 7.81 0.83 -5.28
N GLN A 50 8.77 1.73 -5.05
CA GLN A 50 8.51 3.03 -4.44
C GLN A 50 8.43 4.09 -5.53
N LEU A 51 7.27 4.74 -5.62
CA LEU A 51 6.94 5.71 -6.65
C LEU A 51 6.81 7.12 -6.03
N GLY A 52 6.51 8.09 -6.89
CA GLY A 52 6.44 9.49 -6.52
C GLY A 52 5.15 9.91 -5.82
N ASN A 53 4.81 11.19 -6.01
CA ASN A 53 3.70 11.84 -5.34
C ASN A 53 2.53 12.09 -6.28
N ILE A 54 1.31 11.95 -5.74
CA ILE A 54 0.08 12.47 -6.32
C ILE A 54 -0.39 13.70 -5.50
N ASN A 55 -1.21 14.55 -6.13
CA ASN A 55 -1.72 15.78 -5.49
C ASN A 55 -3.15 15.65 -4.96
N ALA A 56 -3.87 14.61 -5.40
CA ALA A 56 -5.21 14.31 -4.94
C ALA A 56 -5.41 12.79 -4.95
N LEU A 57 -6.16 12.28 -3.96
CA LEU A 57 -6.53 10.87 -3.89
C LEU A 57 -7.70 10.58 -4.84
N ALA A 58 -7.42 10.69 -6.14
CA ALA A 58 -8.36 10.46 -7.22
C ALA A 58 -7.84 9.34 -8.13
N GLU A 59 -8.73 8.46 -8.59
CA GLU A 59 -8.37 7.30 -9.40
C GLU A 59 -7.48 7.65 -10.59
N SER A 60 -7.78 8.71 -11.33
CA SER A 60 -6.98 9.14 -12.49
C SER A 60 -5.56 9.58 -12.13
N GLN A 61 -5.35 10.18 -10.95
CA GLN A 61 -4.02 10.55 -10.47
C GLN A 61 -3.23 9.31 -10.04
N ILE A 62 -3.90 8.38 -9.35
CA ILE A 62 -3.31 7.11 -8.96
C ILE A 62 -2.92 6.31 -10.20
N GLN A 63 -3.80 6.19 -11.21
CA GLN A 63 -3.53 5.51 -12.48
C GLN A 63 -2.38 6.14 -13.27
N GLY A 64 -2.20 7.47 -13.19
CA GLY A 64 -1.05 8.13 -13.80
C GLY A 64 0.28 7.61 -13.22
N LEU A 65 0.31 7.33 -11.92
CA LEU A 65 1.48 6.83 -11.22
C LEU A 65 1.61 5.29 -11.25
N LEU A 66 0.51 4.60 -10.95
CA LEU A 66 0.30 3.15 -10.96
C LEU A 66 -0.33 2.72 -12.29
N ASN A 67 0.46 2.82 -13.36
CA ASN A 67 0.02 2.46 -14.71
C ASN A 67 0.49 1.04 -15.07
N ILE A 68 0.13 0.60 -16.29
CA ILE A 68 0.41 -0.76 -16.78
C ILE A 68 1.89 -1.17 -16.80
N THR A 69 2.81 -0.21 -16.67
CA THR A 69 4.26 -0.44 -16.66
C THR A 69 4.87 -0.39 -15.26
N THR A 70 4.30 0.42 -14.35
CA THR A 70 4.84 0.67 -13.01
C THR A 70 4.14 -0.15 -11.93
N PHE A 71 2.91 -0.59 -12.16
CA PHE A 71 2.11 -1.40 -11.23
C PHE A 71 1.68 -2.67 -11.95
N VAL A 72 2.52 -3.71 -11.87
CA VAL A 72 2.34 -4.95 -12.62
C VAL A 72 1.59 -5.99 -11.79
N ALA A 73 0.91 -6.91 -12.49
CA ALA A 73 0.07 -7.97 -11.92
C ALA A 73 0.67 -8.63 -10.67
N ASN A 74 -0.11 -8.68 -9.60
CA ASN A 74 0.20 -9.31 -8.31
C ASN A 74 1.42 -8.72 -7.60
N LYS A 75 1.78 -7.47 -7.88
CA LYS A 75 2.83 -6.73 -7.16
C LYS A 75 2.24 -5.65 -6.28
N ALA A 76 3.13 -4.98 -5.54
CA ALA A 76 2.76 -3.89 -4.66
C ALA A 76 3.58 -2.64 -5.00
N ALA A 77 3.01 -1.49 -4.68
CA ALA A 77 3.65 -0.20 -4.87
C ALA A 77 3.43 0.69 -3.66
N ILE A 78 4.37 1.59 -3.40
CA ILE A 78 4.25 2.65 -2.41
C ILE A 78 4.23 3.98 -3.14
N PHE A 79 3.31 4.86 -2.76
CA PHE A 79 3.29 6.24 -3.26
C PHE A 79 2.91 7.20 -2.14
N SER A 80 3.05 8.50 -2.41
CA SER A 80 2.71 9.54 -1.45
C SER A 80 1.65 10.48 -1.97
N LEU A 81 0.82 11.01 -1.07
CA LEU A 81 -0.14 12.10 -1.35
C LEU A 81 0.35 13.37 -0.67
N GLY A 82 0.41 14.47 -1.42
CA GLY A 82 0.83 15.76 -0.89
C GLY A 82 2.32 15.81 -0.54
N THR A 83 2.72 16.84 0.21
CA THR A 83 4.11 17.16 0.52
C THR A 83 4.29 17.69 1.94
N GLY A 84 5.53 17.66 2.44
CA GLY A 84 5.89 18.22 3.73
C GLY A 84 5.21 17.52 4.90
N ALA A 85 4.81 18.29 5.92
CA ALA A 85 4.24 17.76 7.17
C ALA A 85 2.86 17.07 7.00
N ASN A 86 2.17 17.32 5.87
CA ASN A 86 0.87 16.73 5.58
C ASN A 86 0.97 15.57 4.56
N GLN A 87 2.18 15.12 4.24
CA GLN A 87 2.35 14.01 3.32
C GLN A 87 1.80 12.73 3.92
N GLN A 88 0.98 12.02 3.14
CA GLN A 88 0.49 10.70 3.48
C GLN A 88 1.22 9.65 2.62
N THR A 89 1.45 8.47 3.18
CA THR A 89 2.09 7.36 2.48
C THR A 89 1.10 6.21 2.33
N PHE A 90 1.00 5.68 1.12
CA PHE A 90 0.08 4.61 0.77
C PHE A 90 0.82 3.38 0.25
N LEU A 91 0.35 2.21 0.65
CA LEU A 91 0.65 0.91 0.05
C LEU A 91 -0.50 0.56 -0.90
N ALA A 92 -0.19 0.23 -2.14
CA ALA A 92 -1.12 -0.33 -3.11
C ALA A 92 -0.81 -1.82 -3.34
N LEU A 93 -1.83 -2.67 -3.34
CA LEU A 93 -1.72 -4.10 -3.68
C LEU A 93 -2.49 -4.36 -4.96
N ASN A 94 -1.80 -4.85 -5.99
CA ASN A 94 -2.39 -5.08 -7.29
C ASN A 94 -3.09 -6.44 -7.36
N ASP A 95 -4.23 -6.47 -8.03
CA ASP A 95 -4.87 -7.69 -8.53
C ASP A 95 -4.01 -8.35 -9.62
N ALA A 96 -4.60 -9.27 -10.38
CA ALA A 96 -3.89 -9.99 -11.44
C ALA A 96 -3.76 -9.20 -12.76
N ILE A 97 -4.08 -7.91 -12.79
CA ILE A 97 -4.13 -7.06 -13.99
C ILE A 97 -3.20 -5.85 -13.80
N ASN A 98 -2.29 -5.62 -14.77
CA ASN A 98 -1.41 -4.46 -14.71
C ASN A 98 -2.21 -3.14 -14.71
N GLY A 99 -1.74 -2.18 -13.91
CA GLY A 99 -2.32 -0.85 -13.75
C GLY A 99 -3.40 -0.81 -12.67
N PHE A 100 -3.63 0.38 -12.12
CA PHE A 100 -4.55 0.55 -11.00
C PHE A 100 -6.03 0.54 -11.40
N SER A 101 -6.83 -0.17 -10.61
CA SER A 101 -8.29 -0.26 -10.65
C SER A 101 -8.87 0.02 -9.27
N ALA A 102 -9.66 1.10 -9.12
CA ALA A 102 -10.25 1.45 -7.83
C ALA A 102 -11.26 0.40 -7.31
N SER A 103 -11.74 -0.50 -8.16
CA SER A 103 -12.67 -1.57 -7.78
C SER A 103 -11.99 -2.90 -7.46
N ASN A 104 -10.73 -3.08 -7.83
CA ASN A 104 -10.05 -4.38 -7.70
C ASN A 104 -8.71 -4.31 -6.96
N ASP A 105 -8.11 -3.14 -6.80
CA ASP A 105 -6.85 -3.00 -6.09
C ASP A 105 -7.05 -2.41 -4.70
N ALA A 106 -6.24 -2.87 -3.77
CA ALA A 106 -6.23 -2.31 -2.42
C ALA A 106 -5.35 -1.07 -2.37
N ILE A 107 -5.79 -0.08 -1.60
CA ILE A 107 -5.04 1.09 -1.14
C ILE A 107 -5.07 1.04 0.37
N ILE A 108 -3.92 1.10 1.05
CA ILE A 108 -3.81 1.14 2.50
C ILE A 108 -2.96 2.34 2.86
N GLU A 109 -3.47 3.24 3.70
CA GLU A 109 -2.66 4.32 4.26
C GLU A 109 -1.76 3.77 5.38
N ILE A 110 -0.46 4.00 5.25
CA ILE A 110 0.57 3.59 6.22
C ILE A 110 1.36 4.81 6.75
N THR A 111 0.80 6.01 6.64
CA THR A 111 1.42 7.25 7.11
C THR A 111 1.88 7.14 8.56
N GLY A 112 3.14 7.52 8.82
CA GLY A 112 3.72 7.45 10.16
C GLY A 112 4.32 6.09 10.53
N PHE A 113 4.44 5.15 9.59
CA PHE A 113 5.17 3.90 9.79
C PHE A 113 6.59 4.13 10.32
N ASN A 114 7.11 3.15 11.07
CA ASN A 114 8.51 3.08 11.48
C ASN A 114 9.26 2.01 10.67
N GLY A 115 10.59 2.18 10.50
CA GLY A 115 11.43 1.20 9.80
C GLY A 115 11.72 1.58 8.35
N ASN A 116 12.18 0.61 7.56
CA ASN A 116 12.62 0.83 6.18
C ASN A 116 11.66 0.14 5.20
N LEU A 117 11.02 0.89 4.31
CA LEU A 117 10.10 0.37 3.30
C LEU A 117 10.69 -0.75 2.42
N ALA A 118 12.01 -0.76 2.20
CA ALA A 118 12.70 -1.84 1.48
C ALA A 118 12.69 -3.20 2.22
N LYS A 119 12.18 -3.22 3.47
CA LYS A 119 11.98 -4.42 4.29
C LYS A 119 10.50 -4.69 4.58
N LEU A 120 9.58 -4.04 3.87
CA LEU A 120 8.14 -4.28 4.03
C LEU A 120 7.84 -5.74 3.70
N ALA A 121 7.32 -6.47 4.69
CA ALA A 121 6.94 -7.86 4.56
C ALA A 121 5.46 -7.94 4.14
N ILE A 122 5.23 -8.44 2.93
CA ILE A 122 3.90 -8.79 2.42
C ILE A 122 3.90 -10.31 2.25
N VAL A 123 3.21 -10.99 3.16
CA VAL A 123 3.16 -12.46 3.26
C VAL A 123 1.86 -13.02 2.73
#